data_AF-A0A7S2D1E9-F1
#
_entry.id   AF-A0A7S2D1E9-F1
#
_cell.length_a   1.000
_cell.length_b   1.000
_cell.length_c   1.000
_cell.angle_alpha   90.00
_cell.angle_beta   90.00
_cell.angle_gamma   90.00
#
_symmetry.space_group_name_H-M   'P 1'
#
loop_
_entity.id
_entity.type
_entity.pdbx_description
1 polymer ?
#
loop_
_entity_poly.entity_id
_entity_poly.type
_entity_poly.pdbx_seq_one_letter_code
_entity_poly.pdbx_strand_id
1 'polypeptide(L)'
;KTPDHATKLRRCGVRIDFLLALTFALDLWDWYTWEVVQHLVKPATEGEGRCRFAELPGVRLFTGAATVFMSHCWGGRWGDLVAAACAGADTRRVVWIDVFAVRQWPGNGADLDFRGVLEGCAAAIVAAAPIEGTLLKDGDGDEGMNSFKAREAFL
;
A
#
# COMPACT_ATOMS: atom_id res chain seq x y z
N LYS A 1 -3.00 -23.03 -0.55
CA LYS A 1 -2.71 -22.00 0.48
C LYS A 1 -3.70 -22.21 1.62
N THR A 2 -3.23 -22.33 2.86
CA THR A 2 -4.08 -22.66 4.02
C THR A 2 -4.89 -21.42 4.46
N PRO A 3 -6.20 -21.54 4.73
CA PRO A 3 -7.08 -20.43 5.15
C PRO A 3 -6.56 -19.63 6.37
N ASP A 4 -5.76 -20.27 7.21
CA ASP A 4 -5.15 -19.68 8.42
C ASP A 4 -4.18 -18.52 8.10
N HIS A 5 -3.41 -18.62 7.02
CA HIS A 5 -2.40 -17.61 6.70
C HIS A 5 -3.01 -16.32 6.13
N ALA A 6 -3.93 -16.45 5.18
CA ALA A 6 -4.69 -15.31 4.65
C ALA A 6 -5.48 -14.58 5.74
N THR A 7 -6.05 -15.34 6.69
CA THR A 7 -6.74 -14.77 7.86
C THR A 7 -5.80 -13.95 8.73
N LYS A 8 -4.56 -14.41 8.94
CA LYS A 8 -3.52 -13.65 9.67
C LYS A 8 -3.14 -12.37 8.94
N LEU A 9 -2.89 -12.43 7.62
CA LEU A 9 -2.55 -11.25 6.82
C LEU A 9 -3.69 -10.24 6.79
N ARG A 10 -4.95 -10.68 6.73
CA ARG A 10 -6.12 -9.78 6.77
C ARG A 10 -6.17 -8.97 8.07
N ARG A 11 -5.64 -9.48 9.18
CA ARG A 11 -5.56 -8.74 10.46
C ARG A 11 -4.54 -7.60 10.47
N CYS A 12 -3.72 -7.50 9.42
CA CYS A 12 -2.75 -6.41 9.26
C CYS A 12 -3.35 -5.19 8.55
N GLY A 13 -4.68 -5.10 8.41
CA GLY A 13 -5.32 -3.89 7.93
C GLY A 13 -5.23 -2.77 8.96
N VAL A 14 -5.19 -1.52 8.51
CA VAL A 14 -5.15 -0.32 9.34
C VAL A 14 -6.47 0.44 9.28
N ARG A 15 -6.86 1.10 10.36
CA ARG A 15 -8.00 2.01 10.35
C ARG A 15 -7.71 3.25 9.52
N ILE A 16 -8.72 3.77 8.82
CA ILE A 16 -8.61 4.97 8.00
C ILE A 16 -8.28 6.21 8.84
N ASP A 17 -8.79 6.34 10.06
CA ASP A 17 -8.45 7.48 10.92
C ASP A 17 -6.96 7.51 11.32
N PHE A 18 -6.36 6.35 11.58
CA PHE A 18 -4.91 6.24 11.73
C PHE A 18 -4.17 6.61 10.44
N LEU A 19 -4.62 6.09 9.30
CA LEU A 19 -4.02 6.41 7.98
C LEU A 19 -4.02 7.93 7.72
N LEU A 20 -5.14 8.60 8.00
CA LEU A 20 -5.26 10.06 7.90
C LEU A 20 -4.34 10.76 8.91
N ALA A 21 -4.39 10.38 10.18
CA ALA A 21 -3.58 11.00 11.23
C ALA A 21 -2.08 10.90 10.94
N LEU A 22 -1.61 9.74 10.48
CA LEU A 22 -0.23 9.52 10.06
C LEU A 22 0.14 10.45 8.89
N THR A 23 -0.73 10.50 7.87
CA THR A 23 -0.50 11.31 6.66
C THR A 23 -0.44 12.80 6.98
N PHE A 24 -1.32 13.30 7.87
CA PHE A 24 -1.27 14.69 8.33
C PHE A 24 -0.07 14.98 9.23
N ALA A 25 0.21 14.12 10.20
CA ALA A 25 1.26 14.36 11.19
C ALA A 25 2.66 14.39 10.57
N LEU A 26 2.87 13.67 9.46
CA LEU A 26 4.15 13.54 8.78
C LEU A 26 4.18 14.25 7.42
N ASP A 27 3.12 14.98 7.07
CA ASP A 27 3.00 15.75 5.81
C ASP A 27 3.31 14.91 4.54
N LEU A 28 2.67 13.75 4.44
CA LEU A 28 2.98 12.74 3.41
C LEU A 28 2.14 12.88 2.13
N TRP A 29 1.33 13.93 1.99
CA TRP A 29 0.33 14.04 0.92
C TRP A 29 0.94 13.99 -0.48
N ASP A 30 2.07 14.67 -0.65
CA ASP A 30 2.73 14.81 -1.95
C ASP A 30 3.75 13.71 -2.25
N TRP A 31 4.02 12.82 -1.29
CA TRP A 31 4.98 11.74 -1.47
C TRP A 31 4.42 10.68 -2.41
N TYR A 32 5.30 10.05 -3.17
CA TYR A 32 5.02 8.81 -3.84
C TYR A 32 4.96 7.66 -2.83
N THR A 33 4.22 6.62 -3.19
CA THR A 33 4.03 5.49 -2.27
C THR A 33 5.33 4.74 -1.98
N TRP A 34 6.27 4.70 -2.95
CA TRP A 34 7.62 4.17 -2.72
C TRP A 34 8.41 5.01 -1.71
N GLU A 35 8.26 6.33 -1.68
CA GLU A 35 8.94 7.21 -0.71
C GLU A 35 8.45 6.91 0.71
N VAL A 36 7.14 6.71 0.88
CA VAL A 36 6.57 6.28 2.17
C VAL A 36 7.19 4.96 2.62
N VAL A 37 7.44 4.02 1.69
CA VAL A 37 8.09 2.77 2.05
C VAL A 37 9.56 2.95 2.43
N GLN A 38 10.33 3.66 1.60
CA GLN A 38 11.77 3.81 1.76
C GLN A 38 12.15 4.69 2.95
N HIS A 39 11.39 5.75 3.21
CA HIS A 39 11.76 6.78 4.17
C HIS A 39 10.93 6.75 5.46
N LEU A 40 9.80 6.04 5.50
CA LEU A 40 9.01 5.85 6.72
C LEU A 40 8.95 4.37 7.13
N VAL A 41 8.42 3.48 6.29
CA VAL A 41 8.12 2.10 6.71
C VAL A 41 9.38 1.29 7.01
N LYS A 42 10.36 1.30 6.11
CA LYS A 42 11.61 0.56 6.32
C LYS A 42 12.37 1.07 7.55
N PRO A 43 12.64 2.40 7.70
CA PRO A 43 13.29 2.91 8.91
C PRO A 43 12.54 2.57 10.20
N ALA A 44 11.21 2.69 10.22
CA ALA A 44 10.40 2.39 11.40
C ALA A 44 10.42 0.90 11.79
N THR A 45 10.64 -0.01 10.83
CA THR A 45 10.62 -1.46 11.05
C THR A 45 12.01 -2.07 11.20
N GLU A 46 13.09 -1.34 10.86
CA GLU A 46 14.46 -1.87 10.87
C GLU A 46 14.91 -2.33 12.27
N GLY A 47 14.71 -1.48 13.28
CA GLY A 47 15.02 -1.79 14.69
C GLY A 47 14.05 -2.78 15.34
N GLU A 48 12.91 -3.03 14.71
CA GLU A 48 11.81 -3.85 15.23
C GLU A 48 11.77 -5.23 14.56
N GLY A 49 12.95 -5.79 14.26
CA GLY A 49 13.09 -7.11 13.67
C GLY A 49 12.54 -7.20 12.23
N ARG A 50 12.43 -6.07 11.52
CA ARG A 50 11.95 -6.02 10.12
C ARG A 50 10.54 -6.60 9.95
N CYS A 51 9.70 -6.39 10.97
CA CYS A 51 8.29 -6.78 10.96
C CYS A 51 7.45 -5.97 9.96
N ARG A 52 6.15 -6.26 9.86
CA ARG A 52 5.22 -5.42 9.09
C ARG A 52 5.02 -4.11 9.85
N PHE A 53 4.78 -3.01 9.13
CA PHE A 53 4.46 -1.73 9.77
C PHE A 53 3.23 -1.84 10.68
N ALA A 54 2.22 -2.60 10.24
CA ALA A 54 1.01 -2.90 11.01
C ALA A 54 1.28 -3.66 12.34
N GLU A 55 2.46 -4.26 12.50
CA GLU A 55 2.86 -5.00 13.69
C GLU A 55 3.67 -4.16 14.69
N LEU A 56 4.02 -2.92 14.34
CA LEU A 56 4.72 -2.01 15.26
C LEU A 56 3.85 -1.75 16.51
N PRO A 57 4.43 -1.71 17.73
CA PRO A 57 3.67 -1.55 18.96
C PRO A 57 2.70 -0.36 18.97
N GLY A 58 3.12 0.80 18.44
CA GLY A 58 2.29 2.00 18.33
C GLY A 58 1.22 1.94 17.23
N VAL A 59 1.38 1.07 16.24
CA VAL A 59 0.46 0.94 15.10
C VAL A 59 -0.60 -0.13 15.38
N ARG A 60 -0.25 -1.20 16.11
CA ARG A 60 -1.15 -2.33 16.42
C ARG A 60 -2.44 -1.95 17.13
N LEU A 61 -2.48 -0.79 17.79
CA LEU A 61 -3.69 -0.24 18.40
C LEU A 61 -4.76 0.16 17.37
N PHE A 62 -4.33 0.37 16.13
CA PHE A 62 -5.16 0.83 15.02
C PHE A 62 -5.34 -0.24 13.94
N THR A 63 -4.92 -1.48 14.19
CA THR A 63 -5.02 -2.58 13.22
C THR A 63 -6.18 -3.52 13.52
N GLY A 64 -6.62 -4.25 12.49
CA GLY A 64 -7.72 -5.18 12.61
C GLY A 64 -7.92 -6.00 11.34
N ALA A 65 -8.96 -6.85 11.35
CA ALA A 65 -9.37 -7.57 10.17
C ALA A 65 -9.88 -6.59 9.11
N ALA A 66 -9.16 -6.47 8.00
CA ALA A 66 -9.53 -5.60 6.89
C ALA A 66 -10.88 -6.01 6.29
N THR A 67 -11.68 -5.00 6.00
CA THR A 67 -12.96 -5.13 5.28
C THR A 67 -12.84 -4.65 3.84
N VAL A 68 -11.79 -3.88 3.52
CA VAL A 68 -11.52 -3.35 2.18
C VAL A 68 -10.08 -3.66 1.80
N PHE A 69 -9.88 -4.27 0.64
CA PHE A 69 -8.55 -4.45 0.04
C PHE A 69 -8.21 -3.23 -0.82
N MET A 70 -6.99 -2.69 -0.69
CA MET A 70 -6.55 -1.56 -1.50
C MET A 70 -5.36 -1.94 -2.38
N SER A 71 -5.54 -1.72 -3.68
CA SER A 71 -4.48 -1.85 -4.69
C SER A 71 -4.07 -0.46 -5.17
N HIS A 72 -2.78 -0.25 -5.38
CA HIS A 72 -2.24 1.02 -5.87
C HIS A 72 -0.92 0.80 -6.61
N CYS A 73 -0.46 1.85 -7.29
CA CYS A 73 0.87 1.88 -7.90
C CYS A 73 1.91 2.36 -6.90
N TRP A 74 3.11 1.77 -6.94
CA TRP A 74 4.25 2.22 -6.13
C TRP A 74 4.71 3.65 -6.50
N GLY A 75 4.69 3.97 -7.80
CA GLY A 75 4.91 5.33 -8.31
C GLY A 75 3.70 6.26 -8.23
N GLY A 76 2.58 5.85 -7.62
CA GLY A 76 1.42 6.71 -7.40
C GLY A 76 1.59 7.59 -6.17
N ARG A 77 0.93 8.76 -6.14
CA ARG A 77 0.92 9.63 -4.96
C ARG A 77 0.21 8.95 -3.79
N TRP A 78 0.81 9.04 -2.61
CA TRP A 78 0.26 8.55 -1.36
C TRP A 78 -1.05 9.24 -1.01
N GLY A 79 -1.13 10.55 -1.22
CA GLY A 79 -2.35 11.33 -1.00
C GLY A 79 -3.57 10.80 -1.77
N ASP A 80 -3.40 10.35 -3.01
CA ASP A 80 -4.48 9.78 -3.82
C ASP A 80 -4.99 8.46 -3.24
N LEU A 81 -4.08 7.61 -2.76
CA LEU A 81 -4.42 6.37 -2.06
C LEU A 81 -5.20 6.67 -0.76
N VAL A 82 -4.74 7.64 0.03
CA VAL A 82 -5.42 8.03 1.28
C VAL A 82 -6.79 8.61 1.01
N ALA A 83 -6.93 9.46 -0.01
CA ALA A 83 -8.21 10.01 -0.44
C ALA A 83 -9.17 8.89 -0.90
N ALA A 84 -8.67 7.94 -1.68
CA ALA A 84 -9.45 6.77 -2.11
C ALA A 84 -9.89 5.90 -0.93
N ALA A 85 -9.03 5.72 0.09
CA ALA A 85 -9.39 4.98 1.31
C ALA A 85 -10.58 5.63 2.04
N CYS A 86 -10.68 6.97 1.99
CA CYS A 86 -11.76 7.72 2.61
C CYS A 86 -13.10 7.66 1.86
N ALA A 87 -13.15 7.06 0.66
CA ALA A 87 -14.37 6.95 -0.13
C ALA A 87 -15.51 6.26 0.66
N GLY A 88 -16.65 6.93 0.83
CA GLY A 88 -17.77 6.45 1.65
C GLY A 88 -17.83 7.01 3.09
N ALA A 89 -16.91 7.91 3.46
CA ALA A 89 -16.98 8.74 4.66
C ALA A 89 -17.05 8.01 6.03
N ASP A 90 -16.64 6.74 6.09
CA ASP A 90 -16.45 6.01 7.34
C ASP A 90 -14.96 5.79 7.61
N THR A 91 -14.43 6.54 8.58
CA THR A 91 -13.03 6.53 8.99
C THR A 91 -12.67 5.38 9.94
N ARG A 92 -13.66 4.62 10.43
CA ARG A 92 -13.43 3.46 11.30
C ARG A 92 -13.23 2.17 10.52
N ARG A 93 -13.48 2.16 9.20
CA ARG A 93 -13.20 0.99 8.35
C ARG A 93 -11.72 0.67 8.37
N VAL A 94 -11.44 -0.62 8.22
CA VAL A 94 -10.10 -1.17 8.22
C VAL A 94 -9.73 -1.54 6.79
N VAL A 95 -8.70 -0.88 6.27
CA VAL A 95 -8.19 -1.06 4.91
C VAL A 95 -6.90 -1.87 4.92
N TRP A 96 -6.75 -2.79 3.98
CA TRP A 96 -5.52 -3.53 3.76
C TRP A 96 -4.71 -2.85 2.67
N ILE A 97 -3.52 -2.36 3.00
CA ILE A 97 -2.57 -1.72 2.08
C ILE A 97 -1.26 -2.49 2.20
N ASP A 98 -0.68 -2.93 1.08
CA ASP A 98 0.52 -3.78 1.08
C ASP A 98 1.72 -3.10 1.75
N VAL A 99 1.87 -1.78 1.58
CA VAL A 99 2.86 -0.91 2.25
C VAL A 99 2.95 -1.20 3.75
N PHE A 100 1.80 -1.40 4.42
CA PHE A 100 1.75 -1.63 5.86
C PHE A 100 1.59 -3.10 6.26
N ALA A 101 0.93 -3.89 5.42
CA ALA A 101 0.54 -5.27 5.74
C ALA A 101 1.52 -6.34 5.22
N VAL A 102 2.48 -5.95 4.37
CA VAL A 102 3.55 -6.81 3.87
C VAL A 102 4.87 -6.37 4.49
N ARG A 103 5.76 -7.33 4.81
CA ARG A 103 7.13 -6.98 5.20
C ARG A 103 7.85 -6.37 4.00
N GLN A 104 8.42 -5.19 4.17
CA GLN A 104 9.12 -4.45 3.10
C GLN A 104 10.61 -4.85 2.98
N TRP A 105 10.96 -6.02 3.52
CA TRP A 105 12.31 -6.58 3.58
C TRP A 105 12.34 -7.95 2.88
N PRO A 106 13.52 -8.44 2.44
CA PRO A 106 13.63 -9.75 1.81
C PRO A 106 13.02 -10.89 2.65
N GLY A 107 12.41 -11.87 1.98
CA GLY A 107 11.72 -13.00 2.64
C GLY A 107 10.22 -12.78 2.88
N ASN A 108 9.61 -11.81 2.21
CA ASN A 108 8.19 -11.45 2.33
C ASN A 108 7.25 -12.27 1.43
N GLY A 109 7.73 -13.27 0.69
CA GLY A 109 6.91 -14.00 -0.30
C GLY A 109 5.63 -14.64 0.29
N ALA A 110 5.64 -15.00 1.57
CA ALA A 110 4.44 -15.48 2.27
C ALA A 110 3.38 -14.38 2.43
N ASP A 111 3.78 -13.11 2.53
CA ASP A 111 2.89 -11.98 2.80
C ASP A 111 2.15 -11.53 1.53
N LEU A 112 2.62 -11.92 0.34
CA LEU A 112 2.05 -11.59 -0.97
C LEU A 112 0.83 -12.47 -1.32
N ASP A 113 0.08 -12.94 -0.33
CA ASP A 113 -1.16 -13.69 -0.54
C ASP A 113 -2.37 -12.76 -0.75
N PHE A 114 -2.30 -11.91 -1.77
CA PHE A 114 -3.33 -10.92 -2.07
C PHE A 114 -4.70 -11.56 -2.29
N ARG A 115 -4.75 -12.69 -3.01
CA ARG A 115 -6.00 -13.39 -3.31
C ARG A 115 -6.74 -13.82 -2.05
N GLY A 116 -6.03 -14.44 -1.11
CA GLY A 116 -6.64 -14.89 0.15
C GLY A 116 -7.14 -13.73 1.01
N VAL A 117 -6.42 -12.60 1.03
CA VAL A 117 -6.87 -11.39 1.74
C VAL A 117 -8.11 -10.79 1.07
N LEU A 118 -8.08 -10.67 -0.26
CA LEU A 118 -9.17 -10.13 -1.07
C LEU A 118 -10.47 -10.93 -0.91
N GLU A 119 -10.40 -12.26 -0.93
CA GLU A 119 -11.56 -13.15 -0.70
C GLU A 119 -12.22 -12.93 0.66
N GLY A 120 -11.47 -12.43 1.65
CA GLY A 120 -11.98 -12.09 2.97
C GLY A 120 -12.46 -10.64 3.12
N CYS A 121 -12.32 -9.79 2.11
CA CYS A 121 -12.76 -8.39 2.15
C CYS A 121 -14.17 -8.24 1.55
N ALA A 122 -14.95 -7.27 2.03
CA ALA A 122 -16.25 -6.94 1.49
C ALA A 122 -16.16 -6.10 0.20
N ALA A 123 -15.04 -5.39 0.02
CA ALA A 123 -14.81 -4.53 -1.14
C ALA A 123 -13.33 -4.49 -1.52
N ALA A 124 -13.07 -4.02 -2.73
CA ALA A 124 -11.75 -3.67 -3.21
C ALA A 124 -11.77 -2.26 -3.80
N ILE A 125 -10.71 -1.49 -3.55
CA ILE A 125 -10.47 -0.19 -4.15
C ILE A 125 -9.16 -0.27 -4.91
N VAL A 126 -9.16 0.22 -6.15
CA VAL A 126 -7.96 0.37 -6.97
C VAL A 126 -7.70 1.85 -7.13
N ALA A 127 -6.66 2.36 -6.45
CA ALA A 127 -6.20 3.73 -6.58
C ALA A 127 -5.17 3.78 -7.74
N ALA A 128 -5.65 4.20 -8.91
CA ALA A 128 -4.82 4.36 -10.09
C ALA A 128 -4.57 5.85 -10.34
N ALA A 129 -3.29 6.25 -10.42
CA ALA A 129 -2.95 7.58 -10.86
C ALA A 129 -3.28 7.73 -12.36
N PRO A 130 -3.82 8.88 -12.79
CA PRO A 130 -3.96 9.15 -14.21
C PRO A 130 -2.58 9.20 -14.86
N ILE A 131 -2.49 8.68 -16.08
CA ILE A 131 -1.30 8.88 -16.90
C ILE A 131 -1.33 10.34 -17.37
N GLU A 132 -0.32 11.11 -16.99
CA GLU A 132 -0.12 12.45 -17.54
C GLU A 132 0.43 12.33 -18.97
N GLY A 133 -0.29 12.90 -19.93
CA GLY A 133 0.08 12.87 -21.35
C GLY A 133 -0.85 12.03 -22.22
N THR A 134 -0.56 11.99 -23.52
CA THR A 134 -1.35 11.23 -24.48
C THR A 134 -0.89 9.78 -24.48
N LEU A 135 -1.83 8.84 -24.31
CA LEU A 135 -1.58 7.44 -24.64
C LEU A 135 -1.23 7.36 -26.13
N LEU A 136 0.06 7.25 -26.45
CA LEU A 136 0.50 7.02 -27.81
C LEU A 136 -0.09 5.69 -28.26
N LYS A 137 -0.78 5.67 -29.39
CA LYS A 137 -1.12 4.39 -30.05
C LYS A 137 0.21 3.71 -30.38
N ASP A 138 0.35 2.46 -29.98
CA ASP A 138 1.49 1.63 -30.35
C ASP A 138 1.74 1.75 -31.86
N GLY A 139 2.84 2.40 -32.25
CA GLY A 139 3.21 2.54 -33.67
C GLY A 139 4.01 3.78 -34.09
N ASP A 140 4.03 4.88 -33.33
CA ASP A 140 4.64 6.16 -33.81
C ASP A 140 5.86 6.64 -33.01
N GLY A 141 6.51 5.76 -32.24
CA GLY A 141 7.75 6.09 -31.56
C GLY A 141 8.50 4.84 -31.15
N ASP A 142 9.43 4.40 -32.00
CA ASP A 142 10.42 3.37 -31.68
C ASP A 142 11.46 3.90 -30.68
N GLU A 143 11.01 4.21 -29.47
CA GLU A 143 11.83 4.18 -28.26
C GLU A 143 11.03 3.39 -27.23
N GLY A 144 11.12 2.07 -27.37
CA GLY A 144 10.39 1.12 -26.55
C GLY A 144 10.64 1.27 -25.04
N MET A 145 9.86 0.51 -24.30
CA MET A 145 9.84 0.24 -22.85
C MET A 145 11.20 -0.23 -22.24
N ASN A 146 12.33 0.11 -22.85
CA ASN A 146 13.70 -0.20 -22.47
C ASN A 146 14.51 1.05 -22.07
N SER A 147 13.93 2.26 -22.05
CA SER A 147 14.67 3.42 -21.60
C SER A 147 14.93 3.33 -20.09
N PHE A 148 16.20 3.45 -19.71
CA PHE A 148 16.72 3.30 -18.35
C PHE A 148 16.04 4.22 -17.32
N LYS A 149 15.38 5.29 -17.78
CA LYS A 149 14.68 6.29 -16.95
C LYS A 149 13.37 5.77 -16.33
N ALA A 150 12.70 4.79 -16.93
CA ALA A 150 11.47 4.22 -16.37
C ALA A 150 11.75 3.26 -15.19
N ARG A 151 12.99 2.78 -15.04
CA ARG A 151 13.36 1.81 -14.00
C ARG A 151 13.60 2.45 -12.63
N GLU A 152 13.95 3.73 -12.55
CA GLU A 152 14.13 4.43 -11.27
C GLU A 152 12.80 4.83 -10.62
N ALA A 153 11.67 4.77 -11.33
CA ALA A 153 10.35 5.05 -10.77
C ALA A 153 9.73 3.87 -9.99
N PHE A 154 10.39 2.71 -9.97
CA PHE A 154 9.86 1.46 -9.41
C PHE A 154 10.85 0.66 -8.52
N LEU A 155 11.94 1.28 -8.05
CA LEU A 155 12.86 0.73 -7.04
C LEU A 155 12.76 1.55 -5.74
#